data_AF-A0A645FQJ9-F1
#
_entry.id   AF-A0A645FQJ9-F1
#
_cell.length_a   1.000
_cell.length_b   1.000
_cell.length_c   1.000
_cell.angle_alpha   90.00
_cell.angle_beta   90.00
_cell.angle_gamma   90.00
#
_symmetry.space_group_name_H-M   'P 1'
#
loop_
_entity.id
_entity.type
_entity.pdbx_description
1 polymer ?
#
loop_
_entity_poly.entity_id
_entity_poly.type
_entity_poly.pdbx_seq_one_letter_code
_entity_poly.pdbx_strand_id
1 'polypeptide(L)'
;MKAQSARGADFTSGSLRQRAKALIPLLVPLFVSAFRRAGDLAMAMESRCYRGGEGRTKLHILKAGRRDLFAALSMAALFAIVLLMARYV
;
A
#
# COMPACT_ATOMS: atom_id res chain seq x y z
N MET A 1 16.33 10.21 -5.40
CA MET A 1 17.58 9.43 -5.52
C MET A 1 18.56 10.14 -6.44
N LYS A 2 18.33 10.15 -7.76
CA LYS A 2 19.24 10.78 -8.76
C LYS A 2 19.66 12.22 -8.41
N ALA A 3 18.75 13.06 -7.93
CA ALA A 3 19.07 14.44 -7.54
C ALA A 3 20.06 14.54 -6.36
N GLN A 4 19.99 13.62 -5.40
CA GLN A 4 20.94 13.59 -4.28
C GLN A 4 22.25 12.90 -4.70
N SER A 5 22.19 11.87 -5.55
CA SER A 5 23.40 11.27 -6.16
C SER A 5 24.19 12.27 -7.00
N ALA A 6 23.51 13.13 -7.77
CA ALA A 6 24.13 14.22 -8.52
C ALA A 6 24.75 15.31 -7.60
N ARG A 7 24.31 15.39 -6.34
CA ARG A 7 24.87 16.27 -5.31
C ARG A 7 25.94 15.57 -4.45
N GLY A 8 26.41 14.39 -4.88
CA GLY A 8 27.50 13.66 -4.22
C GLY A 8 27.06 12.68 -3.11
N ALA A 9 25.76 12.42 -2.95
CA ALA A 9 25.30 11.40 -2.01
C ALA A 9 25.54 9.98 -2.56
N ASP A 10 26.40 9.21 -1.90
CA ASP A 10 26.61 7.79 -2.18
C ASP A 10 25.74 6.92 -1.26
N PHE A 11 24.87 6.12 -1.86
CA PHE A 11 23.94 5.23 -1.18
C PHE A 11 24.41 3.75 -1.21
N THR A 12 25.48 3.46 -1.95
CA THR A 12 25.90 2.12 -2.31
C THR A 12 27.20 1.67 -1.65
N SER A 13 28.05 2.61 -1.21
CA SER A 13 29.32 2.29 -0.55
C SER A 13 29.21 2.26 0.97
N GLY A 14 30.19 1.63 1.63
CA GLY A 14 30.31 1.60 3.09
C GLY A 14 29.43 0.55 3.81
N SER A 15 29.48 0.60 5.14
CA SER A 15 28.74 -0.31 6.05
C SER A 15 27.24 -0.04 6.06
N LEU A 16 26.44 -1.01 6.53
CA LEU A 16 24.98 -0.90 6.61
C LEU A 16 24.52 0.37 7.37
N ARG A 17 25.20 0.73 8.45
CA ARG A 17 24.91 1.95 9.25
C ARG A 17 25.19 3.24 8.46
N GLN A 18 26.24 3.27 7.64
CA GLN A 18 26.57 4.43 6.81
C GLN A 18 25.53 4.61 5.70
N ARG A 19 25.14 3.51 5.03
CA ARG A 19 24.08 3.54 4.00
C ARG A 19 22.73 3.98 4.56
N ALA A 20 22.37 3.52 5.77
CA ALA A 20 21.15 3.95 6.43
C ALA A 20 21.13 5.47 6.70
N LYS A 21 22.25 6.03 7.20
CA LYS A 21 22.38 7.49 7.40
C LYS A 21 22.35 8.26 6.08
N ALA A 22 22.93 7.71 5.01
CA ALA A 22 22.94 8.34 3.68
C ALA A 22 21.52 8.51 3.11
N LEU A 23 20.51 7.76 3.58
CA LEU A 23 19.11 7.90 3.15
C LEU A 23 18.39 9.11 3.76
N ILE A 24 18.88 9.69 4.85
CA ILE A 24 18.20 10.80 5.55
C ILE A 24 17.94 12.02 4.63
N PRO A 25 18.92 12.50 3.83
CA PRO A 25 18.72 13.62 2.90
C PRO A 25 17.75 13.32 1.75
N LEU A 26 17.47 12.04 1.49
CA LEU A 26 16.42 11.64 0.55
C LEU A 26 15.05 11.64 1.24
N LEU A 27 15.00 11.13 2.45
CA LEU A 27 13.77 10.90 3.20
C LEU A 27 13.09 12.23 3.58
N VAL A 28 13.83 13.19 4.14
CA VAL A 28 13.24 14.47 4.61
C VAL A 28 12.53 15.23 3.48
N PRO A 29 13.13 15.46 2.29
CA PRO A 29 12.43 16.13 1.19
C PRO A 29 11.22 15.36 0.66
N LEU A 30 11.28 14.03 0.64
CA LEU A 30 10.15 13.20 0.20
C LEU A 30 8.97 13.33 1.17
N PHE A 31 9.21 13.35 2.47
CA PHE A 31 8.17 13.58 3.47
C PHE A 31 7.53 14.97 3.33
N VAL A 32 8.34 16.02 3.22
CA VAL A 32 7.83 17.39 3.02
C VAL A 32 7.01 17.48 1.73
N SER A 33 7.50 16.86 0.63
CA SER A 33 6.78 16.82 -0.64
C SER A 33 5.47 16.03 -0.54
N ALA A 34 5.43 14.93 0.20
CA ALA A 34 4.24 14.11 0.38
C ALA A 34 3.15 14.88 1.15
N PHE A 35 3.52 15.59 2.23
CA PHE A 35 2.58 16.41 2.98
C PHE A 35 2.06 17.60 2.18
N ARG A 36 2.91 18.28 1.41
CA ARG A 36 2.45 19.34 0.50
C ARG A 36 1.39 18.80 -0.48
N ARG A 37 1.68 17.67 -1.13
CA ARG A 37 0.75 17.02 -2.05
C ARG A 37 -0.55 16.60 -1.36
N ALA A 38 -0.48 16.10 -0.12
CA ALA A 38 -1.66 15.76 0.65
C ALA A 38 -2.54 16.98 0.92
N GLY A 39 -1.93 18.13 1.24
CA GLY A 39 -2.65 19.41 1.40
C GLY A 39 -3.31 19.87 0.10
N ASP A 40 -2.57 19.86 -1.01
CA ASP A 40 -3.10 20.23 -2.33
C ASP A 40 -4.26 19.30 -2.73
N LEU A 41 -4.14 18.00 -2.44
CA LEU A 41 -5.18 17.01 -2.70
C LEU A 41 -6.42 17.25 -1.83
N ALA A 42 -6.24 17.54 -0.54
CA ALA A 42 -7.35 17.84 0.37
C ALA A 42 -8.15 19.06 -0.10
N MET A 43 -7.46 20.15 -0.46
CA MET A 43 -8.10 21.35 -1.02
C MET A 43 -8.82 21.06 -2.35
N ALA A 44 -8.22 20.26 -3.23
CA ALA A 44 -8.86 19.80 -4.46
C ALA A 44 -10.10 18.92 -4.20
N MET A 45 -10.10 18.13 -3.13
CA MET A 45 -11.25 17.33 -2.72
C MET A 45 -12.37 18.23 -2.17
N GLU A 46 -12.05 19.18 -1.28
CA GLU A 46 -13.03 20.11 -0.71
C GLU A 46 -13.66 21.03 -1.76
N SER A 47 -12.88 21.54 -2.70
CA SER A 47 -13.39 22.34 -3.83
C SER A 47 -14.36 21.57 -4.74
N ARG A 48 -14.27 20.24 -4.77
CA ARG A 48 -15.23 19.35 -5.43
C ARG A 48 -16.38 18.92 -4.51
N CYS A 49 -16.57 19.64 -3.41
CA CYS A 49 -17.56 19.37 -2.37
C CYS A 49 -17.44 17.96 -1.76
N TYR A 50 -16.25 17.36 -1.79
CA TYR A 50 -16.02 16.08 -1.14
C TYR A 50 -15.99 16.28 0.37
N ARG A 51 -17.05 15.87 1.06
CA ARG A 51 -17.16 15.96 2.52
C ARG A 51 -16.96 14.61 3.25
N GLY A 52 -16.69 13.54 2.49
CA GLY A 52 -16.60 12.17 3.03
C GLY A 52 -17.95 11.64 3.52
N GLY A 53 -18.01 10.37 3.93
CA GLY A 53 -19.15 9.81 4.65
C GLY A 53 -20.22 9.05 3.83
N GLU A 54 -21.37 8.87 4.49
CA GLU A 54 -22.58 8.19 4.03
C GLU A 54 -23.23 8.88 2.82
N GLY A 55 -24.07 8.14 2.07
CA GLY A 55 -24.78 8.66 0.90
C GLY A 55 -23.96 8.75 -0.38
N ARG A 56 -22.72 8.23 -0.39
CA ARG A 56 -21.86 8.23 -1.59
C ARG A 56 -22.08 6.98 -2.45
N THR A 57 -22.10 7.18 -3.76
CA THR A 57 -22.11 6.08 -4.73
C THR A 57 -20.68 5.59 -5.01
N LYS A 58 -20.55 4.30 -5.34
CA LYS A 58 -19.26 3.68 -5.70
C LYS A 58 -19.13 3.62 -7.22
N LEU A 59 -18.11 4.28 -7.77
CA LEU A 59 -17.80 4.17 -9.21
C LEU A 59 -17.24 2.78 -9.55
N HIS A 60 -16.37 2.25 -8.69
CA HIS A 60 -15.79 0.92 -8.84
C HIS A 60 -16.46 -0.05 -7.88
N ILE A 61 -17.37 -0.87 -8.42
CA ILE A 61 -18.12 -1.88 -7.67
C ILE A 61 -17.44 -3.23 -7.85
N LEU A 62 -17.13 -3.91 -6.73
CA LEU A 62 -16.62 -5.28 -6.78
C LEU A 62 -17.75 -6.24 -7.19
N LYS A 63 -17.48 -7.11 -8.16
CA LYS A 63 -18.40 -8.15 -8.63
C LYS A 63 -17.77 -9.51 -8.37
N ALA A 64 -18.46 -10.37 -7.63
CA ALA A 64 -18.01 -11.74 -7.43
C ALA A 64 -18.02 -12.48 -8.78
N GLY A 65 -16.86 -13.01 -9.15
CA GLY A 65 -16.67 -13.79 -10.35
C GLY A 65 -16.66 -15.28 -10.09
N ARG A 66 -16.66 -16.07 -11.16
CA ARG A 66 -16.53 -17.54 -11.08
C ARG A 66 -15.25 -17.97 -10.38
N ARG A 67 -14.16 -17.21 -10.54
CA ARG A 67 -12.87 -17.49 -9.87
C ARG A 67 -12.98 -17.36 -8.34
N ASP A 68 -13.73 -16.38 -7.85
CA ASP A 68 -13.95 -16.22 -6.41
C ASP A 68 -14.75 -17.40 -5.85
N LEU A 69 -15.73 -17.90 -6.61
CA LEU A 69 -16.47 -19.11 -6.25
C LEU A 69 -15.56 -20.34 -6.20
N PHE A 70 -14.73 -20.57 -7.22
CA PHE A 70 -13.80 -21.69 -7.23
C PHE A 70 -12.78 -21.61 -6.08
N ALA A 71 -12.25 -20.41 -5.81
CA ALA A 71 -11.36 -20.18 -4.68
C ALA A 71 -12.06 -20.51 -3.35
N ALA A 72 -13.29 -20.02 -3.14
CA ALA A 72 -14.07 -20.30 -1.95
C ALA A 72 -14.37 -21.80 -1.77
N LEU A 73 -14.76 -22.49 -2.84
CA LEU A 73 -15.03 -23.94 -2.81
C LEU A 73 -13.76 -24.75 -2.52
N SER A 74 -12.64 -24.39 -3.15
CA SER A 74 -11.36 -25.06 -2.91
C SER A 74 -10.88 -24.89 -1.46
N MET A 75 -11.07 -23.70 -0.89
CA MET A 75 -10.75 -23.42 0.51
C MET A 75 -11.66 -24.21 1.46
N ALA A 76 -12.96 -24.26 1.18
CA ALA A 76 -13.92 -25.04 1.98
C ALA A 76 -13.60 -26.54 1.94
N ALA A 77 -13.24 -27.07 0.77
CA ALA A 77 -12.83 -28.46 0.62
C ALA A 77 -11.56 -28.77 1.40
N LEU A 78 -10.53 -27.91 1.32
CA LEU A 78 -9.31 -28.06 2.11
C LEU A 78 -9.60 -28.06 3.61
N PHE A 79 -10.43 -27.14 4.10
CA PHE A 79 -10.85 -27.09 5.49
C PHE A 79 -11.56 -28.38 5.93
N ALA A 80 -12.48 -28.89 5.11
CA ALA A 80 -13.19 -30.13 5.40
C ALA A 80 -12.23 -31.32 5.48
N ILE A 81 -11.26 -31.43 4.56
CA ILE A 81 -10.25 -32.48 4.58
C ILE A 81 -9.41 -32.43 5.86
N VAL A 82 -8.95 -31.24 6.26
CA VAL A 82 -8.17 -31.06 7.48
C VAL A 82 -8.97 -31.46 8.72
N LEU A 83 -10.24 -31.03 8.82
CA LEU A 83 -11.10 -31.38 9.95
C LEU A 83 -11.40 -32.88 10.00
N LEU A 84 -11.59 -33.53 8.86
CA LEU A 84 -11.77 -34.97 8.79
C LEU A 84 -10.50 -35.68 9.27
N MET A 85 -9.32 -35.32 8.75
CA MET A 85 -8.05 -35.90 9.22
C MET A 85 -7.86 -35.71 10.74
N ALA A 86 -8.15 -34.52 11.26
CA ALA A 86 -8.05 -34.25 12.70
C ALA A 86 -9.05 -35.02 13.57
N ARG A 87 -10.12 -35.57 12.98
CA ARG A 87 -11.09 -36.44 13.68
C ARG A 87 -10.69 -37.91 13.65
N TYR A 88 -9.91 -38.33 12.66
CA TYR A 88 -9.44 -39.71 12.49
C TYR A 88 -8.10 -39.99 13.18
N VAL A 89 -7.35 -38.95 13.57
CA VAL A 89 -6.18 -39.00 14.46
C VAL A 89 -6.62 -38.81 15.90
#